data_AF-A0A6J4UKP5-F1
#
_entry.id   AF-A0A6J4UKP5-F1
#
_cell.length_a   1.000
_cell.length_b   1.000
_cell.length_c   1.000
_cell.angle_alpha   90.00
_cell.angle_beta   90.00
_cell.angle_gamma   90.00
#
_symmetry.space_group_name_H-M   'P 1'
#
loop_
_entity.id
_entity.type
_entity.pdbx_description
1 polymer ?
#
loop_
_entity_poly.entity_id
_entity_poly.type
_entity_poly.pdbx_seq_one_letter_code
_entity_poly.pdbx_strand_id
1 'polypeptide(L)'
;MIDDQGALSHHLGLKVVPNGLLVDEAGIIRWAKFGGFSIDDLEDVATVERFLAGEDPGASPEATAPYALGPLEQELVTTKVRLGRLLDEAGRRDEAVVAWREALGLDPENFTIRKQIWAAEHPEKFFPTIDFAWQGEQLRMEREREIADGICGPDGCPIPWATTASR
;
A
#
# COMPACT_ATOMS: atom_id res chain seq x y z
N MET A 1 -10.92 -12.75 11.17
CA MET A 1 -11.64 -11.99 10.13
C MET A 1 -10.66 -11.73 9.01
N ILE A 2 -11.00 -12.08 7.76
CA ILE A 2 -10.15 -11.86 6.58
C ILE A 2 -10.93 -10.88 5.69
N ASP A 3 -10.30 -9.76 5.31
CA ASP A 3 -10.88 -8.78 4.39
C ASP A 3 -10.55 -9.20 2.95
N ASP A 4 -11.41 -10.03 2.38
CA ASP A 4 -11.29 -10.58 1.02
C ASP A 4 -11.68 -9.56 -0.07
N GLN A 5 -12.47 -8.55 0.29
CA GLN A 5 -12.95 -7.51 -0.63
C GLN A 5 -12.12 -6.21 -0.58
N GLY A 6 -11.13 -6.11 0.31
CA GLY A 6 -10.34 -4.89 0.51
C GLY A 6 -11.15 -3.73 1.09
N ALA A 7 -12.25 -4.02 1.79
CA ALA A 7 -13.14 -3.01 2.36
C ALA A 7 -12.42 -2.16 3.41
N LEU A 8 -11.53 -2.74 4.23
CA LEU A 8 -10.72 -2.00 5.19
C LEU A 8 -9.73 -1.09 4.48
N SER A 9 -9.07 -1.60 3.44
CA SER A 9 -8.14 -0.80 2.64
C SER A 9 -8.84 0.39 1.98
N HIS A 10 -10.09 0.21 1.53
CA HIS A 10 -10.89 1.30 0.98
C HIS A 10 -11.33 2.31 2.05
N HIS A 11 -11.94 1.84 3.14
CA HIS A 11 -12.49 2.72 4.17
C HIS A 11 -11.42 3.49 4.96
N LEU A 12 -10.25 2.89 5.14
CA LEU A 12 -9.14 3.50 5.87
C LEU A 12 -8.09 4.14 4.94
N GLY A 13 -8.28 4.07 3.61
CA GLY A 13 -7.34 4.61 2.64
C GLY A 13 -5.95 3.95 2.70
N LEU A 14 -5.88 2.65 3.00
CA LEU A 14 -4.61 1.90 3.08
C LEU A 14 -4.01 1.74 1.68
N LYS A 15 -3.19 2.69 1.27
CA LYS A 15 -2.43 2.64 0.01
C LYS A 15 -1.12 1.86 0.12
N VAL A 16 -0.70 1.60 1.37
CA VAL A 16 0.64 1.16 1.75
C VAL A 16 0.52 0.07 2.80
N VAL A 17 1.50 -0.81 2.85
CA VAL A 17 1.76 -1.70 3.99
C VAL A 17 3.25 -1.64 4.32
N PRO A 18 3.67 -1.87 5.58
CA PRO A 18 2.85 -2.13 6.79
C PRO A 18 2.21 -0.87 7.40
N ASN A 19 1.06 -1.04 8.08
CA ASN A 19 0.32 0.01 8.81
C ASN A 19 0.20 -0.36 10.29
N GLY A 20 0.08 0.63 11.16
CA GLY A 20 -0.22 0.46 12.59
C GLY A 20 -1.54 1.14 12.95
N LEU A 21 -2.40 0.44 13.70
CA LEU A 21 -3.69 0.94 14.20
C LEU A 21 -3.83 0.53 15.67
N LEU A 22 -3.96 1.52 16.56
CA LEU A 22 -4.23 1.30 17.98
C LEU A 22 -5.70 1.59 18.26
N VAL A 23 -6.44 0.56 18.67
CA VAL A 23 -7.90 0.61 18.88
C VAL A 23 -8.19 0.29 20.33
N ASP A 24 -8.94 1.14 21.01
CA ASP A 24 -9.31 0.94 22.41
C ASP A 24 -10.48 -0.06 22.59
N GLU A 25 -10.84 -0.33 23.85
CA GLU A 25 -11.94 -1.26 24.19
C GLU A 25 -13.31 -0.80 23.67
N ALA A 26 -13.48 0.49 23.36
CA ALA A 26 -14.70 1.05 22.78
C ALA A 26 -14.71 0.98 21.24
N GLY A 27 -13.65 0.44 20.63
CA GLY A 27 -13.51 0.35 19.17
C GLY A 27 -13.06 1.66 18.52
N ILE A 28 -12.53 2.62 19.30
CA ILE A 28 -12.08 3.92 18.79
C ILE A 28 -10.60 3.81 18.42
N ILE A 29 -10.27 4.22 17.18
CA ILE A 29 -8.87 4.36 16.75
C ILE A 29 -8.26 5.54 17.52
N ARG A 30 -7.30 5.25 18.40
CA ARG A 30 -6.55 6.25 19.18
C ARG A 30 -5.29 6.71 18.48
N TRP A 31 -4.73 5.88 17.61
CA TRP A 31 -3.56 6.23 16.81
C TRP A 31 -3.53 5.41 15.53
N ALA A 32 -3.08 6.03 14.44
CA ALA A 32 -2.88 5.37 13.16
C ALA A 32 -1.59 5.84 12.49
N LYS A 33 -0.81 4.91 11.94
CA LYS A 33 0.31 5.18 11.03
C LYS A 33 0.09 4.37 9.77
N PHE A 34 -0.10 5.07 8.65
CA PHE A 34 -0.32 4.48 7.35
C PHE A 34 0.98 4.50 6.56
N GLY A 35 1.57 3.32 6.36
CA GLY A 35 2.90 3.14 5.78
C GLY A 35 4.04 3.25 6.79
N GLY A 36 5.04 2.38 6.64
CA GLY A 36 6.29 2.46 7.41
C GLY A 36 6.17 2.10 8.90
N PHE A 37 5.08 1.47 9.35
CA PHE A 37 5.02 0.93 10.70
C PHE A 37 6.01 -0.23 10.87
N SER A 38 6.87 -0.18 11.88
CA SER A 38 7.89 -1.22 12.10
C SER A 38 8.04 -1.57 13.58
N ILE A 39 8.18 -2.85 13.88
CA ILE A 39 8.55 -3.33 15.23
C ILE A 39 10.02 -3.06 15.57
N ASP A 40 10.83 -2.73 14.57
CA ASP A 40 12.24 -2.37 14.74
C ASP A 40 12.42 -0.85 14.94
N ASP A 41 11.36 -0.05 14.74
CA ASP A 41 11.33 1.38 15.01
C ASP A 41 10.96 1.63 16.48
N LEU A 42 11.90 2.20 17.25
CA LEU A 42 11.72 2.45 18.68
C LEU A 42 10.59 3.43 18.99
N GLU A 43 10.28 4.38 18.09
CA GLU A 43 9.17 5.32 18.29
C GLU A 43 7.82 4.62 18.10
N ASP A 44 7.72 3.74 17.10
CA ASP A 44 6.53 2.92 16.90
C ASP A 44 6.30 2.01 18.11
N VAL A 45 7.35 1.35 18.60
CA VAL A 45 7.27 0.50 19.80
C VAL A 45 6.87 1.31 21.03
N ALA A 46 7.50 2.46 21.29
CA ALA A 46 7.17 3.31 22.43
C ALA A 46 5.73 3.83 22.39
N THR A 47 5.20 4.08 21.19
CA THR A 47 3.80 4.46 20.99
C THR A 47 2.84 3.32 21.36
N VAL A 48 3.16 2.09 20.97
CA VAL A 48 2.41 0.89 21.38
C VAL A 48 2.48 0.70 22.89
N GLU A 49 3.66 0.84 23.51
CA GLU A 49 3.85 0.67 24.95
C GLU A 49 3.05 1.68 25.78
N ARG A 50 3.04 2.97 25.39
CA ARG A 50 2.20 4.00 26.02
C ARG A 50 0.73 3.62 25.99
N PHE A 51 0.24 3.21 24.82
CA PHE A 51 -1.15 2.80 24.67
C PHE A 51 -1.51 1.61 25.57
N LEU A 52 -0.62 0.60 25.66
CA LEU A 52 -0.80 -0.56 26.53
C LEU A 52 -0.77 -0.20 28.02
N ALA A 53 -0.04 0.85 28.40
CA ALA A 53 -0.04 1.39 29.76
C ALA A 53 -1.30 2.21 30.10
N GLY A 54 -2.22 2.40 29.14
CA GLY A 54 -3.40 3.24 29.28
C GLY A 54 -3.12 4.74 29.12
N GLU A 55 -1.93 5.09 28.62
CA GLU A 55 -1.54 6.46 28.34
C GLU A 55 -1.97 6.89 26.92
N ASP A 56 -1.93 8.19 26.65
CA ASP A 56 -2.17 8.72 25.31
C ASP A 56 -1.01 8.33 24.37
N PRO A 57 -1.25 7.57 23.28
CA PRO A 57 -0.20 7.23 22.30
C PRO A 57 0.35 8.48 21.59
N GLY A 58 -0.35 9.62 21.68
CA GLY A 58 0.03 10.86 21.02
C GLY A 58 -0.60 11.00 19.64
N ALA A 59 -0.19 12.06 18.93
CA ALA A 59 -0.74 12.36 17.62
C ALA A 59 -0.37 11.28 16.58
N SER A 60 -1.35 10.91 15.76
CA SER A 60 -1.09 10.10 14.57
C SER A 60 -0.19 10.87 13.62
N PRO A 61 0.90 10.27 13.10
CA PRO A 61 1.70 10.92 12.07
C PRO A 61 0.84 11.22 10.84
N GLU A 62 1.14 12.33 10.17
CA GLU A 62 0.48 12.65 8.91
C GLU A 62 0.84 11.60 7.87
N ALA A 63 -0.18 11.05 7.20
CA ALA A 63 0.05 10.12 6.12
C ALA A 63 0.69 10.86 4.96
N THR A 64 2.00 10.69 4.77
CA THR A 64 2.68 11.17 3.58
C THR A 64 2.25 10.30 2.41
N ALA A 65 1.21 10.72 1.69
CA ALA A 65 0.82 10.15 0.41
C ALA A 65 1.21 11.17 -0.69
N PRO A 66 2.36 10.99 -1.35
CA PRO A 66 2.83 11.86 -2.43
C PRO A 66 1.81 12.08 -3.57
N TYR A 67 0.84 11.16 -3.74
CA TYR A 67 -0.33 11.36 -4.60
C TYR A 67 -1.64 11.51 -3.80
N ALA A 68 -2.00 12.77 -3.52
CA ALA A 68 -3.33 13.15 -3.07
C ALA A 68 -4.30 13.17 -4.26
N LEU A 69 -4.83 11.99 -4.61
CA LEU A 69 -5.86 11.84 -5.64
C LEU A 69 -7.12 12.62 -5.28
N GLY A 70 -7.71 13.31 -6.26
CA GLY A 70 -9.05 13.88 -6.12
C GLY A 70 -10.12 12.79 -5.96
N PRO A 71 -11.32 13.11 -5.44
CA PRO A 71 -12.37 12.11 -5.20
C PRO A 71 -12.73 11.26 -6.42
N LEU A 72 -12.76 11.87 -7.61
CA LEU A 72 -13.04 11.17 -8.86
C LEU A 72 -11.93 10.19 -9.25
N GLU A 73 -10.66 10.57 -9.06
CA GLU A 73 -9.52 9.71 -9.35
C GLU A 73 -9.48 8.52 -8.39
N GLN A 74 -9.80 8.75 -7.11
CA GLN A 74 -9.93 7.68 -6.11
C GLN A 74 -11.03 6.67 -6.49
N GLU A 75 -12.20 7.15 -6.91
CA GLU A 75 -13.29 6.30 -7.36
C GLU A 75 -12.92 5.53 -8.63
N LEU A 76 -12.22 6.17 -9.57
CA LEU A 76 -11.76 5.54 -10.79
C LEU A 76 -10.73 4.43 -10.52
N VAL A 77 -9.74 4.70 -9.67
CA VAL A 77 -8.76 3.69 -9.20
C VAL A 77 -9.49 2.52 -8.55
N THR A 78 -10.39 2.80 -7.61
CA THR A 78 -11.17 1.76 -6.90
C THR A 78 -11.96 0.89 -7.87
N THR A 79 -12.62 1.52 -8.85
CA THR A 79 -13.43 0.83 -9.86
C THR A 79 -12.57 -0.08 -10.72
N LYS A 80 -11.40 0.40 -11.18
CA LYS A 80 -10.47 -0.38 -11.99
C LYS A 80 -9.85 -1.55 -11.21
N VAL A 81 -9.50 -1.34 -9.93
CA VAL A 81 -9.02 -2.42 -9.06
C VAL A 81 -10.07 -3.52 -8.89
N ARG A 82 -11.32 -3.13 -8.63
CA ARG A 82 -12.44 -4.07 -8.51
C ARG A 82 -12.72 -4.80 -9.81
N LEU A 83 -12.68 -4.10 -10.95
CA LEU A 83 -12.84 -4.70 -12.26
C LEU A 83 -11.75 -5.76 -12.51
N GLY A 84 -10.49 -5.44 -12.23
CA GLY A 84 -9.39 -6.39 -12.39
C GLY A 84 -9.57 -7.65 -11.55
N ARG A 85 -9.98 -7.51 -10.28
CA ARG A 85 -10.30 -8.66 -9.42
C ARG A 85 -11.40 -9.54 -10.02
N LEU A 86 -12.51 -8.94 -10.46
CA LEU A 86 -13.63 -9.70 -11.05
C LEU A 86 -13.23 -10.40 -12.36
N LEU A 87 -12.35 -9.79 -13.15
CA LEU A 87 -11.80 -10.40 -14.37
C LEU A 87 -10.89 -11.58 -14.02
N ASP A 88 -10.02 -11.45 -13.01
CA ASP A 88 -9.13 -12.52 -12.58
C ASP A 88 -9.90 -13.72 -12.01
N GLU A 89 -10.92 -13.47 -11.19
CA GLU A 89 -11.84 -14.49 -10.67
C GLU A 89 -12.60 -15.21 -11.79
N ALA A 90 -12.87 -14.53 -12.89
CA ALA A 90 -13.48 -15.10 -14.09
C ALA A 90 -12.46 -15.83 -15.01
N GLY A 91 -11.19 -15.94 -14.62
CA GLY A 91 -10.12 -16.54 -15.42
C GLY A 91 -9.60 -15.67 -16.56
N ARG A 92 -10.03 -14.41 -16.64
CA ARG A 92 -9.64 -13.41 -17.67
C ARG A 92 -8.45 -12.59 -17.18
N ARG A 93 -7.37 -13.29 -16.82
CA ARG A 93 -6.21 -12.72 -16.14
C ARG A 93 -5.52 -11.60 -16.92
N ASP A 94 -5.38 -11.73 -18.25
CA ASP A 94 -4.75 -10.70 -19.08
C ASP A 94 -5.53 -9.38 -19.02
N GLU A 95 -6.86 -9.44 -19.03
CA GLU A 95 -7.72 -8.26 -18.92
C GLU A 95 -7.71 -7.68 -17.50
N ALA A 96 -7.56 -8.53 -16.48
CA ALA A 96 -7.36 -8.07 -15.11
C ALA A 96 -6.10 -7.22 -14.97
N VAL A 97 -4.99 -7.70 -15.53
CA VAL A 97 -3.71 -6.98 -15.57
C VAL A 97 -3.84 -5.64 -16.27
N VAL A 98 -4.57 -5.56 -17.39
CA VAL A 98 -4.85 -4.28 -18.06
C VAL A 98 -5.57 -3.31 -17.13
N ALA A 99 -6.66 -3.73 -16.49
CA ALA A 99 -7.41 -2.88 -15.56
C ALA A 99 -6.55 -2.41 -14.38
N TRP A 100 -5.72 -3.28 -13.81
CA TRP A 100 -4.81 -2.92 -12.73
C TRP A 100 -3.68 -1.98 -13.18
N ARG A 101 -3.13 -2.15 -14.38
CA ARG A 101 -2.12 -1.22 -14.93
C ARG A 101 -2.69 0.17 -15.15
N GLU A 102 -3.94 0.27 -15.62
CA GLU A 102 -4.64 1.56 -15.72
C GLU A 102 -4.86 2.20 -14.34
N ALA A 103 -5.17 1.40 -13.32
CA ALA A 103 -5.31 1.89 -11.95
C ALA A 103 -3.96 2.35 -11.36
N LEU A 104 -2.88 1.60 -11.62
CA LEU A 104 -1.52 1.94 -11.19
C LEU A 104 -1.01 3.20 -11.87
N GLY A 105 -1.38 3.46 -13.13
CA GLY A 105 -1.03 4.71 -13.80
C GLY A 105 -1.65 5.95 -13.14
N LEU A 106 -2.80 5.81 -12.49
CA LEU A 106 -3.45 6.86 -11.72
C LEU A 106 -2.87 6.98 -10.30
N ASP A 107 -2.50 5.86 -9.67
CA ASP A 107 -1.92 5.81 -8.33
C ASP A 107 -0.58 5.04 -8.34
N PRO A 108 0.52 5.64 -8.86
CA PRO A 108 1.79 4.93 -9.02
C PRO A 108 2.40 4.43 -7.71
N GLU A 109 1.98 4.93 -6.56
CA GLU A 109 2.50 4.49 -5.26
C GLU A 109 1.73 3.32 -4.65
N ASN A 110 0.63 2.91 -5.29
CA ASN A 110 -0.22 1.86 -4.78
C ASN A 110 0.44 0.47 -4.89
N PHE A 111 1.17 0.10 -3.84
CA PHE A 111 1.88 -1.17 -3.78
C PHE A 111 0.94 -2.37 -3.79
N THR A 112 -0.30 -2.20 -3.31
CA THR A 112 -1.33 -3.23 -3.38
C THR A 112 -1.64 -3.56 -4.84
N ILE A 113 -1.84 -2.56 -5.70
CA ILE A 113 -2.10 -2.78 -7.14
C ILE A 113 -0.91 -3.45 -7.81
N ARG A 114 0.33 -3.01 -7.51
CA ARG A 114 1.55 -3.66 -8.03
C ARG A 114 1.59 -5.15 -7.68
N LYS A 115 1.31 -5.50 -6.43
CA LYS A 115 1.29 -6.91 -6.00
C LYS A 115 0.23 -7.73 -6.72
N GLN A 116 -0.94 -7.16 -7.06
CA GLN A 116 -1.94 -7.87 -7.86
C GLN A 116 -1.42 -8.17 -9.26
N ILE A 117 -0.80 -7.18 -9.92
CA ILE A 117 -0.19 -7.36 -11.25
C ILE A 117 0.92 -8.43 -11.18
N TRP A 118 1.85 -8.28 -10.25
CA TRP A 118 2.96 -9.22 -10.07
C TRP A 118 2.50 -10.64 -9.76
N ALA A 119 1.49 -10.81 -8.91
CA ALA A 119 0.96 -12.14 -8.59
C ALA A 119 0.27 -12.80 -9.79
N ALA A 120 -0.35 -12.00 -10.67
CA ALA A 120 -0.96 -12.49 -11.89
C ALA A 120 0.07 -12.84 -12.97
N GLU A 121 1.08 -11.99 -13.18
CA GLU A 121 2.11 -12.19 -14.21
C GLU A 121 3.19 -13.20 -13.79
N HIS A 122 3.48 -13.29 -12.49
CA HIS A 122 4.55 -14.09 -11.90
C HIS A 122 4.07 -14.90 -10.68
N PRO A 123 3.08 -15.80 -10.83
CA PRO A 123 2.51 -16.55 -9.72
C PRO A 123 3.56 -17.40 -8.95
N GLU A 124 4.62 -17.84 -9.63
CA GLU A 124 5.74 -18.58 -9.06
C GLU A 124 6.56 -17.77 -8.04
N LYS A 125 6.42 -16.44 -8.04
CA LYS A 125 7.07 -15.52 -7.09
C LYS A 125 6.26 -15.28 -5.83
N PHE A 126 5.02 -15.77 -5.77
CA PHE A 126 4.10 -15.56 -4.66
C PHE A 126 3.70 -16.86 -3.95
N PHE A 127 3.76 -18.00 -4.65
CA PHE A 127 3.36 -19.30 -4.11
C PHE A 127 4.44 -20.38 -4.30
N PRO A 128 4.68 -21.24 -3.30
CA PRO A 128 4.02 -21.29 -1.98
C PRO A 128 4.52 -20.22 -0.99
N THR A 129 5.67 -19.59 -1.29
CA THR A 129 6.28 -18.55 -0.45
C THR A 129 6.57 -17.33 -1.30
N ILE A 130 6.40 -16.14 -0.73
CA ILE A 130 6.68 -14.88 -1.41
C ILE A 130 8.19 -14.66 -1.52
N ASP A 131 8.66 -14.39 -2.74
CA ASP A 131 10.03 -13.98 -3.04
C ASP A 131 10.19 -12.46 -2.85
N PHE A 132 10.46 -12.04 -1.61
CA PHE A 132 10.64 -10.62 -1.28
C PHE A 132 11.87 -9.98 -1.96
N ALA A 133 12.92 -10.75 -2.22
CA ALA A 133 14.10 -10.25 -2.92
C ALA A 133 13.76 -9.87 -4.36
N TRP A 134 12.98 -10.72 -5.05
CA TRP A 134 12.46 -10.41 -6.37
C TRP A 134 11.51 -9.20 -6.37
N GLN A 135 10.64 -9.06 -5.38
CA GLN A 135 9.76 -7.87 -5.27
C GLN A 135 10.55 -6.57 -5.16
N GLY A 136 11.64 -6.57 -4.36
CA GLY A 136 12.52 -5.42 -4.24
C GLY A 136 13.18 -5.05 -5.57
N GLU A 137 13.68 -6.05 -6.30
CA GLU A 137 14.31 -5.84 -7.61
C GLU A 137 13.32 -5.38 -8.68
N GLN A 138 12.12 -5.98 -8.73
CA GLN A 138 11.06 -5.54 -9.65
C GLN A 138 10.64 -4.11 -9.38
N LEU A 139 10.43 -3.76 -8.10
CA LEU A 139 10.08 -2.40 -7.72
C LEU A 139 11.15 -1.41 -8.19
N ARG A 140 12.43 -1.71 -7.97
CA ARG A 140 13.55 -0.88 -8.42
C ARG A 140 13.51 -0.65 -9.93
N MET A 141 13.34 -1.72 -10.71
CA MET A 141 13.29 -1.64 -12.17
C MET A 141 12.06 -0.87 -12.68
N GLU A 142 10.89 -1.04 -12.07
CA GLU A 142 9.67 -0.30 -12.42
C GLU A 142 9.83 1.19 -12.12
N ARG A 143 10.41 1.53 -10.97
CA ARG A 143 10.64 2.92 -10.59
C ARG A 143 11.61 3.63 -11.51
N GLU A 144 12.68 2.95 -11.92
CA GLU A 144 13.61 3.48 -12.92
C GLU A 144 12.92 3.79 -14.25
N ARG A 145 12.00 2.92 -14.69
CA ARG A 145 11.18 3.16 -15.90
C ARG A 145 10.22 4.33 -15.71
N GLU A 146 9.51 4.39 -14.59
CA GLU A 146 8.53 5.45 -14.33
C GLU A 146 9.17 6.84 -14.22
N ILE A 147 10.39 6.93 -13.68
CA ILE A 147 11.19 8.16 -13.69
C ILE A 147 11.58 8.52 -15.12
N ALA A 148 12.04 7.54 -15.92
CA ALA A 148 12.42 7.76 -17.32
C ALA A 148 11.21 8.21 -18.18
N ASP A 149 10.02 7.68 -17.88
CA ASP A 149 8.77 7.98 -18.57
C ASP A 149 8.11 9.28 -18.06
N GLY A 150 8.70 9.94 -17.04
CA GLY A 150 8.17 11.18 -16.45
C GLY A 150 6.88 11.01 -15.66
N ILE A 151 6.52 9.77 -15.30
CA ILE A 151 5.39 9.43 -14.42
C ILE A 151 5.70 9.90 -13.00
N CYS A 152 6.96 9.78 -12.59
CA CYS A 152 7.47 10.26 -11.31
C CYS A 152 8.34 11.52 -11.51
N GLY A 153 8.32 12.43 -10.53
CA GLY A 153 9.17 13.62 -10.53
C GLY A 153 10.66 13.31 -10.32
N PRO A 154 11.54 14.33 -10.38
CA PRO A 154 12.99 14.17 -10.17
C PRO A 154 13.34 13.67 -8.75
N ASP A 155 12.43 13.84 -7.80
CA ASP A 155 12.53 13.31 -6.43
C ASP A 155 12.14 11.82 -6.34
N GLY A 156 11.80 11.19 -7.47
CA GLY A 156 11.35 9.80 -7.60
C GLY A 156 9.84 9.63 -7.38
N CYS A 157 9.39 8.38 -7.42
CA CYS A 157 8.14 8.00 -6.75
C CYS A 157 8.54 7.43 -5.38
N PRO A 158 8.27 8.13 -4.28
CA PRO A 158 8.61 7.65 -2.95
C PRO A 158 8.07 6.24 -2.76
N ILE A 159 8.91 5.35 -2.22
CA ILE A 159 8.39 4.06 -1.80
C ILE A 159 7.74 4.34 -0.44
N PRO A 160 6.45 4.09 -0.27
CA PRO A 160 5.75 4.65 0.87
C PRO A 160 6.11 4.02 2.24
N TRP A 161 6.94 2.97 2.26
CA TRP A 161 7.60 2.46 3.49
C TRP A 161 9.07 2.88 3.61
N ALA A 162 9.66 3.45 2.56
CA ALA A 162 11.02 3.99 2.57
C ALA A 162 10.97 5.50 2.84
N THR A 163 10.41 5.90 3.98
CA THR A 163 10.67 7.25 4.49
C THR A 163 12.06 7.23 5.11
N THR A 164 12.98 7.98 4.49
CA THR A 164 14.30 8.42 5.00
C THR A 164 14.88 7.60 6.15
N ALA A 165 15.95 6.85 5.85
CA ALA A 165 17.02 6.69 6.83
C ALA A 165 17.30 8.08 7.42
N SER A 166 16.92 8.26 8.70
CA SER A 166 17.30 9.45 9.44
C SER A 166 18.81 9.58 9.34
N ARG A 167 19.26 10.80 9.07
CA ARG A 167 20.68 11.19 9.05
C ARG A 167 21.42 10.74 10.30
#